data_AF-A0A7S3MVK9-F1
#
_entry.id   AF-A0A7S3MVK9-F1
#
_cell.length_a   1.000
_cell.length_b   1.000
_cell.length_c   1.000
_cell.angle_alpha   90.00
_cell.angle_beta   90.00
_cell.angle_gamma   90.00
#
_symmetry.space_group_name_H-M   'P 1'
#
loop_
_entity.id
_entity.type
_entity.pdbx_description
1 polymer ?
#
loop_
_entity_poly.entity_id
_entity_poly.type
_entity_poly.pdbx_seq_one_letter_code
_entity_poly.pdbx_strand_id
1 'polypeptide(L)'
;MGDYVDRGKQSIESICLLLAYKIKYPDRIFLLRGNHECSSINRIYGFYDECKRKYDLQIWKSFTICFNWLPITALVAEKILCMHGGLSPDLVESNDILKIARPTDVPDKGMLCDLLWADPDKTIMNWGENDRGVSYTFGKYQVTKFLEKNKIDLICRAHQ
;
A
#
# COMPACT_ATOMS: atom_id res chain seq x y z
N MET A 1 -4.27 6.24 -1.68
CA MET A 1 -3.69 5.15 -2.49
C MET A 1 -3.61 3.95 -1.57
N GLY A 2 -4.68 3.16 -1.44
CA GLY A 2 -4.86 2.28 -0.28
C GLY A 2 -5.40 3.01 0.95
N ASP A 3 -5.49 2.27 2.06
CA ASP A 3 -6.07 2.64 3.35
C ASP A 3 -7.55 3.04 3.24
N TYR A 4 -8.35 2.09 2.78
CA TYR A 4 -9.79 2.21 2.59
C TYR A 4 -10.59 1.86 3.85
N VAL A 5 -9.97 1.11 4.77
CA VAL A 5 -10.59 0.56 5.97
C VAL A 5 -9.84 0.97 7.23
N ASP A 6 -10.43 0.67 8.39
CA ASP A 6 -9.96 1.02 9.74
C ASP A 6 -10.08 2.50 10.10
N ARG A 7 -10.01 2.79 11.42
CA ARG A 7 -10.00 4.13 12.03
C ARG A 7 -11.22 5.03 11.73
N GLY A 8 -12.13 4.58 10.87
CA GLY A 8 -13.44 5.19 10.57
C GLY A 8 -14.61 4.34 11.08
N LYS A 9 -15.84 4.85 10.89
CA LYS A 9 -17.08 4.19 11.35
C LYS A 9 -17.79 3.36 10.26
N GLN A 10 -17.39 3.52 9.01
CA GLN A 10 -18.11 3.04 7.83
C GLN A 10 -17.14 2.46 6.79
N SER A 11 -16.20 1.62 7.25
CA SER A 11 -15.18 1.02 6.39
C SER A 11 -15.82 0.10 5.35
N ILE A 12 -16.87 -0.64 5.72
CA ILE A 12 -17.55 -1.56 4.81
C ILE A 12 -18.22 -0.79 3.68
N GLU A 13 -18.93 0.30 3.98
CA GLU A 13 -19.57 1.13 2.96
C GLU A 13 -18.54 1.74 2.01
N SER A 14 -17.43 2.26 2.55
CA SER A 14 -16.32 2.80 1.76
C SER A 14 -15.73 1.77 0.80
N ILE A 15 -15.31 0.60 1.29
CA ILE A 15 -14.68 -0.41 0.43
C ILE A 15 -15.67 -1.04 -0.55
N CYS A 16 -16.93 -1.26 -0.16
CA CYS A 16 -17.96 -1.80 -1.05
C CYS A 16 -18.22 -0.86 -2.23
N LEU A 17 -18.31 0.45 -1.98
CA LEU A 17 -18.51 1.42 -3.06
C LEU A 17 -17.32 1.44 -4.02
N LEU A 18 -16.09 1.43 -3.50
CA LEU A 18 -14.87 1.41 -4.31
C LEU A 18 -14.76 0.13 -5.15
N LEU A 19 -15.07 -1.03 -4.57
CA LEU A 19 -15.09 -2.31 -5.29
C LEU A 19 -16.21 -2.34 -6.33
N ALA A 20 -17.39 -1.82 -6.03
CA ALA A 20 -18.49 -1.70 -6.99
C ALA A 20 -18.08 -0.81 -8.17
N TYR A 21 -17.41 0.32 -7.93
CA TYR A 21 -16.86 1.16 -9.00
C TYR A 21 -15.73 0.48 -9.77
N LYS A 22 -14.87 -0.31 -9.11
CA LYS A 22 -13.85 -1.10 -9.80
C LYS A 22 -14.46 -2.14 -10.73
N ILE A 23 -15.56 -2.79 -10.32
CA ILE A 23 -16.31 -3.74 -11.17
C ILE A 23 -17.01 -3.00 -12.31
N LYS A 24 -17.64 -1.85 -12.03
CA LYS A 24 -18.40 -1.09 -13.02
C LYS A 24 -17.52 -0.40 -14.07
N TYR A 25 -16.35 0.08 -13.65
CA TYR A 25 -15.42 0.85 -14.47
C TYR A 25 -13.99 0.31 -14.35
N PRO A 26 -13.74 -0.95 -14.79
CA PRO A 26 -12.47 -1.64 -14.55
C PRO A 26 -11.25 -0.93 -15.15
N ASP A 27 -11.43 -0.19 -16.24
CA ASP A 27 -10.34 0.51 -16.93
C ASP A 27 -10.19 1.99 -16.53
N ARG A 28 -11.01 2.47 -15.58
CA ARG A 28 -11.01 3.88 -15.14
C ARG A 28 -10.77 4.04 -13.66
N ILE A 29 -11.17 3.05 -12.85
CA ILE A 29 -10.99 3.06 -11.40
C ILE A 29 -9.93 2.04 -11.03
N PHE A 30 -8.93 2.50 -10.27
CA PHE A 30 -7.80 1.69 -9.82
C PHE A 30 -7.65 1.84 -8.33
N LEU A 31 -7.48 0.72 -7.63
CA LEU A 31 -7.33 0.65 -6.19
C LEU A 31 -5.95 0.05 -5.92
N LEU A 32 -5.09 0.80 -5.25
CA LEU A 32 -3.80 0.31 -4.76
C LEU A 32 -3.97 -0.23 -3.35
N ARG A 33 -3.14 -1.19 -2.97
CA ARG A 33 -3.09 -1.71 -1.61
C ARG A 33 -2.44 -0.69 -0.67
N GLY A 34 -3.03 -0.46 0.49
CA GLY A 34 -2.41 0.22 1.63
C GLY A 34 -1.99 -0.76 2.72
N ASN A 35 -1.36 -0.27 3.78
CA ASN A 35 -0.96 -1.13 4.89
C ASN A 35 -2.16 -1.60 5.73
N HIS A 36 -3.30 -0.89 5.68
CA HIS A 36 -4.55 -1.32 6.32
C HIS A 36 -5.32 -2.40 5.52
N GLU A 37 -5.00 -2.62 4.25
CA GLU A 37 -5.49 -3.77 3.48
C GLU A 37 -4.65 -5.05 3.75
N CYS A 38 -4.30 -5.25 5.03
CA CYS A 38 -3.55 -6.40 5.55
C CYS A 38 -4.28 -7.00 6.76
N SER A 39 -4.31 -8.33 6.84
CA SER A 39 -5.05 -9.05 7.87
C SER A 39 -4.56 -8.73 9.28
N SER A 40 -3.25 -8.59 9.49
CA SER A 40 -2.66 -8.31 10.80
C SER A 40 -3.03 -6.91 11.32
N ILE A 41 -3.15 -5.93 10.43
CA ILE A 41 -3.46 -4.54 10.76
C ILE A 41 -4.96 -4.37 10.99
N ASN A 42 -5.78 -4.73 10.00
CA ASN A 42 -7.22 -4.50 10.09
C ASN A 42 -7.97 -5.43 11.06
N ARG A 43 -7.24 -6.41 11.62
CA ARG A 43 -7.69 -7.20 12.77
C ARG A 43 -7.83 -6.37 14.05
N ILE A 44 -6.99 -5.34 14.21
CA ILE A 44 -6.79 -4.59 15.46
C ILE A 44 -7.32 -3.16 15.35
N TYR A 45 -7.30 -2.55 14.15
CA TYR A 45 -7.63 -1.13 13.96
C TYR A 45 -9.08 -0.82 13.55
N GLY A 46 -9.95 -1.84 13.56
CA GLY A 46 -11.42 -1.66 13.61
C GLY A 46 -12.22 -2.41 12.55
N PHE A 47 -11.65 -2.72 11.38
CA PHE A 47 -12.40 -3.32 10.28
C PHE A 47 -12.93 -4.72 10.59
N TYR A 48 -12.12 -5.53 11.27
CA TYR A 48 -12.56 -6.84 11.77
C TYR A 48 -13.79 -6.72 12.66
N ASP A 49 -13.75 -5.80 13.64
CA ASP A 49 -14.85 -5.63 14.58
C ASP A 49 -16.09 -5.05 13.89
N GLU A 50 -15.91 -4.19 12.88
CA GLU A 50 -17.00 -3.70 12.04
C GLU A 50 -17.67 -4.84 11.26
N CYS A 51 -16.89 -5.71 10.61
CA CYS A 51 -17.40 -6.89 9.89
C CYS A 51 -18.14 -7.83 10.84
N LYS A 52 -17.54 -8.16 11.99
CA LYS A 52 -18.14 -9.03 13.00
C LYS A 52 -19.45 -8.47 13.54
N ARG A 53 -19.53 -7.16 13.75
CA ARG A 53 -20.70 -6.50 14.34
C ARG A 53 -21.86 -6.34 13.35
N LYS A 54 -21.57 -5.96 12.10
CA LYS A 54 -22.60 -5.72 11.07
C LYS A 54 -23.01 -6.99 10.33
N TYR A 55 -22.12 -7.97 10.24
CA TYR A 55 -22.31 -9.22 9.49
C TYR A 55 -21.74 -10.40 10.29
N ASP A 56 -20.69 -11.05 9.79
CA ASP A 56 -20.01 -12.15 10.45
C ASP A 56 -18.49 -12.13 10.14
N LEU A 57 -17.79 -13.12 10.70
CA LEU A 57 -16.34 -13.28 10.50
C LEU A 57 -15.96 -13.81 9.12
N GLN A 58 -16.89 -14.41 8.36
CA GLN A 58 -16.61 -14.87 7.01
C GLN A 58 -16.46 -13.69 6.06
N ILE A 59 -17.25 -12.63 6.23
CA ILE A 59 -17.11 -11.39 5.47
C ILE A 59 -15.72 -10.79 5.61
N TRP A 60 -15.18 -10.71 6.83
CA TRP A 60 -13.81 -10.22 7.03
C TRP A 60 -12.77 -11.10 6.31
N LYS A 61 -12.92 -12.43 6.35
CA LYS A 61 -12.02 -13.36 5.61
C LYS A 61 -12.12 -13.16 4.11
N SER A 62 -13.32 -12.95 3.57
CA SER A 62 -13.53 -12.65 2.14
C SER A 62 -12.85 -11.35 1.73
N PHE A 63 -12.93 -10.30 2.56
CA PHE A 63 -12.19 -9.06 2.32
C PHE A 63 -10.68 -9.26 2.37
N THR A 64 -10.16 -10.03 3.33
CA THR A 64 -8.73 -10.36 3.39
C THR A 64 -8.26 -11.07 2.11
N ILE A 65 -9.04 -12.03 1.58
CA ILE A 65 -8.73 -12.68 0.30
C ILE A 65 -8.71 -11.64 -0.82
N CYS A 66 -9.71 -10.75 -0.90
CA CYS A 66 -9.77 -9.68 -1.89
C CYS A 66 -8.56 -8.74 -1.81
N PHE A 67 -8.19 -8.32 -0.60
CA PHE A 67 -7.07 -7.41 -0.35
C PHE A 67 -5.72 -8.01 -0.77
N ASN A 68 -5.53 -9.32 -0.58
CA ASN A 68 -4.34 -10.02 -1.02
C ASN A 68 -4.14 -10.00 -2.56
N TRP A 69 -5.17 -9.66 -3.33
CA TRP A 69 -5.10 -9.47 -4.78
C TRP A 69 -4.90 -8.03 -5.22
N LEU A 70 -4.96 -7.03 -4.33
CA LEU A 70 -4.79 -5.63 -4.74
C LEU A 70 -3.40 -5.38 -5.33
N PRO A 71 -3.28 -4.58 -6.41
CA PRO A 71 -1.99 -4.15 -6.92
C PRO A 71 -1.28 -3.24 -5.92
N ILE A 72 0.05 -3.30 -5.90
CA ILE A 72 0.87 -2.59 -4.89
C ILE A 72 1.23 -1.18 -5.36
N THR A 73 1.57 -1.04 -6.65
CA THR A 73 1.96 0.24 -7.24
C THR A 73 1.25 0.47 -8.58
N ALA A 74 1.30 1.70 -9.07
CA ALA A 74 0.90 2.06 -10.43
C ALA A 74 1.94 2.99 -11.05
N LEU A 75 2.20 2.84 -12.35
CA LEU A 75 3.05 3.74 -13.12
C LEU A 75 2.17 4.51 -14.11
N VAL A 76 2.05 5.83 -13.90
CA VAL A 76 1.20 6.70 -14.73
C VAL A 76 2.07 7.37 -15.79
N ALA A 77 1.67 7.20 -17.05
CA ALA A 77 2.33 7.78 -18.22
C ALA A 77 3.86 7.53 -18.24
N GLU A 78 4.30 6.38 -17.72
CA GLU A 78 5.73 6.01 -17.57
C GLU A 78 6.57 6.96 -16.71
N LYS A 79 5.93 7.94 -16.04
CA LYS A 79 6.61 9.05 -15.37
C LYS A 79 6.32 9.22 -13.89
N ILE A 80 5.16 8.75 -13.42
CA ILE A 80 4.76 8.92 -12.02
C ILE A 80 4.55 7.55 -11.39
N LEU A 81 5.39 7.18 -10.43
CA LEU A 81 5.25 5.95 -9.67
C LEU A 81 4.42 6.21 -8.42
N CYS A 82 3.25 5.60 -8.35
CA CYS A 82 2.29 5.71 -7.27
C CYS A 82 2.37 4.50 -6.35
N MET A 83 2.42 4.73 -5.03
CA MET A 83 2.40 3.69 -4.00
C MET A 83 1.77 4.22 -2.70
N HIS A 84 1.51 3.35 -1.72
CA HIS A 84 0.97 3.79 -0.44
C HIS A 84 2.07 4.40 0.45
N GLY A 85 3.05 3.56 0.81
CA GLY A 85 4.17 3.89 1.70
C GLY A 85 5.25 4.65 0.95
N GLY A 86 6.33 3.96 0.58
CA GLY A 86 7.47 4.59 -0.07
C GLY A 86 8.50 3.61 -0.60
N LEU A 87 9.74 4.09 -0.79
CA LEU A 87 10.81 3.29 -1.39
C LEU A 87 11.30 2.18 -0.46
N SER A 88 11.87 1.14 -1.07
CA SER A 88 12.56 0.04 -0.36
C SER A 88 14.05 0.05 -0.70
N PRO A 89 14.95 -0.29 0.24
CA PRO A 89 16.35 -0.58 -0.07
C PRO A 89 16.51 -1.74 -1.07
N ASP A 90 15.54 -2.67 -1.09
CA ASP A 90 15.51 -3.83 -1.98
C ASP A 90 14.97 -3.48 -3.38
N LEU A 91 14.38 -2.29 -3.55
CA LEU A 91 13.81 -1.83 -4.82
C LEU A 91 14.87 -1.08 -5.62
N VAL A 92 15.60 -1.80 -6.45
CA VAL A 92 16.67 -1.23 -7.29
C VAL A 92 16.12 -0.80 -8.66
N GLU A 93 15.33 -1.66 -9.30
CA GLU A 93 14.64 -1.39 -10.56
C GLU A 93 13.13 -1.40 -10.34
N SER A 94 12.42 -0.45 -10.95
CA SER A 94 10.96 -0.35 -10.86
C SER A 94 10.24 -1.64 -11.29
N ASN A 95 10.83 -2.39 -12.23
CA ASN A 95 10.32 -3.69 -12.67
C ASN A 95 10.47 -4.80 -11.62
N ASP A 96 11.30 -4.64 -10.58
CA ASP A 96 11.42 -5.62 -9.50
C ASP A 96 10.10 -5.83 -8.76
N ILE A 97 9.23 -4.82 -8.75
CA ILE A 97 7.89 -4.88 -8.16
C ILE A 97 7.04 -5.97 -8.84
N LEU A 98 7.24 -6.23 -10.13
CA LEU A 98 6.51 -7.26 -10.89
C LEU A 98 6.83 -8.68 -10.42
N LYS A 99 7.92 -8.87 -9.65
CA LYS A 99 8.31 -10.17 -9.07
C LYS A 99 7.45 -10.55 -7.86
N ILE A 100 6.67 -9.61 -7.30
CA ILE A 100 5.77 -9.89 -6.18
C ILE A 100 4.53 -10.64 -6.72
N ALA A 101 4.45 -11.94 -6.40
CA ALA A 101 3.31 -12.77 -6.75
C ALA A 101 2.05 -12.40 -5.94
N ARG A 102 0.88 -12.59 -6.54
CA ARG A 102 -0.43 -12.45 -5.89
C ARG A 102 -1.23 -13.75 -6.03
N PRO A 103 -2.07 -14.13 -5.04
CA PRO A 103 -2.34 -13.39 -3.81
C PRO A 103 -1.19 -13.53 -2.81
N THR A 104 -0.91 -12.47 -2.05
CA THR A 104 0.11 -12.48 -1.00
C THR A 104 -0.37 -11.71 0.22
N ASP A 105 0.02 -12.13 1.42
CA ASP A 105 -0.10 -11.27 2.59
C ASP A 105 1.07 -10.26 2.63
N VAL A 106 0.98 -9.24 3.48
CA VAL A 106 2.07 -8.28 3.69
C VAL A 106 3.05 -8.83 4.73
N PRO A 107 4.32 -9.11 4.37
CA PRO A 107 5.32 -9.57 5.32
C PRO A 107 5.73 -8.45 6.28
N ASP A 108 6.34 -8.82 7.40
CA ASP A 108 6.84 -7.85 8.39
C ASP A 108 8.07 -7.05 7.90
N LYS A 109 8.75 -7.52 6.84
CA LYS A 109 9.96 -6.91 6.27
C LYS A 109 10.11 -7.17 4.76
N GLY A 110 10.98 -6.39 4.13
CA GLY A 110 11.35 -6.49 2.71
C GLY A 110 10.47 -5.64 1.80
N MET A 111 10.75 -5.69 0.49
CA MET A 111 10.18 -4.78 -0.51
C MET A 111 8.65 -4.56 -0.43
N LEU A 112 7.84 -5.62 -0.26
CA LEU A 112 6.39 -5.46 -0.14
C LEU A 112 5.97 -4.71 1.13
N CYS A 113 6.65 -4.97 2.25
CA CYS A 113 6.42 -4.22 3.49
C CYS A 113 6.74 -2.74 3.25
N ASP A 114 7.91 -2.45 2.69
CA ASP A 114 8.39 -1.08 2.53
C ASP A 114 7.54 -0.23 1.58
N LEU A 115 7.07 -0.83 0.48
CA LEU A 115 6.14 -0.19 -0.46
C LEU A 115 4.83 0.28 0.20
N LEU A 116 4.47 -0.31 1.35
CA LEU A 116 3.26 0.01 2.10
C LEU A 116 3.53 0.78 3.41
N TRP A 117 4.76 0.83 3.90
CA TRP A 117 5.07 1.37 5.24
C TRP A 117 6.15 2.45 5.28
N ALA A 118 7.04 2.51 4.29
CA ALA A 118 8.16 3.43 4.33
C ALA A 118 7.71 4.89 4.25
N ASP A 119 8.42 5.78 4.94
CA ASP A 119 8.11 7.21 5.00
C ASP A 119 9.30 8.09 4.56
N PRO A 120 9.06 9.22 3.89
CA PRO A 120 10.12 10.18 3.61
C PRO A 120 10.55 10.90 4.89
N ASP A 121 11.86 11.11 5.05
CA ASP A 121 12.41 11.93 6.13
C ASP A 121 13.37 12.97 5.57
N LYS A 122 13.05 14.25 5.80
CA LYS A 122 13.83 15.41 5.34
C LYS A 122 15.12 15.64 6.12
N THR A 123 15.26 15.03 7.30
CA THR A 123 16.39 15.22 8.21
C THR A 123 17.55 14.26 7.89
N ILE A 124 17.29 13.22 7.11
CA ILE A 124 18.29 12.23 6.69
C ILE A 124 18.61 12.36 5.20
N MET A 125 19.80 11.90 4.80
CA MET A 125 20.15 11.79 3.39
C MET A 125 19.82 10.41 2.80
N ASN A 126 20.11 9.34 3.54
CA ASN A 126 20.01 7.96 3.06
C ASN A 126 18.79 7.24 3.67
N TRP A 127 18.95 5.98 4.06
CA TRP A 127 17.96 5.22 4.80
C TRP A 127 18.12 5.48 6.30
N GLY A 128 17.00 5.48 7.02
CA GLY A 128 16.96 5.62 8.47
C GLY A 128 15.98 4.65 9.10
N GLU A 129 16.00 4.62 10.43
CA GLU A 129 14.98 3.91 11.20
C GLU A 129 13.63 4.62 11.06
N ASN A 130 12.55 3.86 11.18
CA ASN A 130 11.18 4.38 11.13
C ASN A 130 10.55 4.29 12.51
N ASP A 131 10.04 5.43 13.01
CA ASP A 131 9.38 5.53 14.32
C ASP A 131 8.14 4.62 14.45
N ARG A 132 7.61 4.13 13.32
CA ARG A 132 6.53 3.13 13.31
C ARG A 132 6.99 1.75 13.80
N GLY A 133 8.30 1.52 13.95
CA GLY A 133 8.88 0.23 14.31
C GLY A 133 8.82 -0.81 13.20
N VAL A 134 8.48 -0.40 11.98
CA VAL A 134 8.39 -1.24 10.78
C VAL A 134 8.90 -0.47 9.57
N SER A 135 9.56 -1.17 8.64
CA SER A 135 10.18 -0.58 7.45
C SER A 135 11.23 0.50 7.79
N TYR A 136 11.47 1.41 6.85
CA TYR A 136 12.54 2.41 6.86
C TYR A 136 11.99 3.81 6.63
N THR A 137 12.77 4.81 7.00
CA THR A 137 12.67 6.15 6.44
C THR A 137 13.64 6.33 5.29
N PHE A 138 13.32 7.20 4.32
CA PHE A 138 14.19 7.48 3.18
C PHE A 138 14.35 8.98 2.92
N GLY A 139 15.59 9.40 2.72
CA GLY A 139 15.97 10.78 2.45
C GLY A 139 15.93 11.17 0.97
N LYS A 140 16.14 12.46 0.71
CA LYS A 140 16.10 13.05 -0.64
C LYS A 140 17.03 12.36 -1.64
N TYR A 141 18.21 11.92 -1.20
CA TYR A 141 19.17 11.24 -2.09
C TYR A 141 18.63 9.93 -2.64
N GLN A 142 17.92 9.13 -1.82
CA GLN A 142 17.32 7.87 -2.28
C GLN A 142 16.22 8.10 -3.31
N VAL A 143 15.41 9.15 -3.12
CA VAL A 143 14.39 9.58 -4.09
C VAL A 143 15.04 9.97 -5.42
N THR A 144 15.99 10.91 -5.40
CA THR A 144 16.65 11.39 -6.63
C THR A 144 17.33 10.24 -7.38
N LYS A 145 18.10 9.41 -6.67
CA LYS A 145 18.79 8.26 -7.24
C LYS A 145 17.83 7.28 -7.89
N PHE A 146 16.70 6.98 -7.25
CA PHE A 146 15.71 6.06 -7.79
C PHE A 146 15.04 6.61 -9.05
N LEU A 147 14.62 7.89 -9.03
CA LEU A 147 13.98 8.58 -10.15
C LEU A 147 14.90 8.60 -11.38
N GLU A 148 16.15 9.04 -11.21
CA GLU A 148 17.14 9.11 -12.29
C GLU A 148 17.41 7.74 -12.91
N LYS A 149 17.65 6.72 -12.06
CA LYS A 149 17.92 5.36 -12.54
C LYS A 149 16.76 4.77 -13.34
N ASN A 150 15.53 5.01 -12.91
CA ASN A 150 14.34 4.42 -13.51
C ASN A 150 13.67 5.31 -14.57
N LYS A 151 14.24 6.50 -14.86
CA LYS A 151 13.68 7.50 -15.80
C LYS A 151 12.25 7.96 -15.44
N ILE A 152 11.95 7.94 -14.15
CA ILE A 152 10.70 8.37 -13.53
C ILE A 152 10.88 9.82 -13.07
N ASP A 153 9.83 10.63 -13.16
CA ASP A 153 9.91 12.06 -12.84
C ASP A 153 9.36 12.35 -11.42
N LEU A 154 8.44 11.51 -10.92
CA LEU A 154 7.78 11.72 -9.63
C LEU A 154 7.43 10.40 -8.92
N ILE A 155 7.56 10.40 -7.59
CA ILE A 155 6.92 9.41 -6.70
C ILE A 155 5.70 10.08 -6.07
N CYS A 156 4.52 9.48 -6.22
CA CYS A 156 3.28 9.89 -5.57
C CYS A 156 2.96 8.90 -4.45
N ARG A 157 2.75 9.40 -3.22
CA ARG A 157 2.57 8.55 -2.04
C ARG A 157 1.52 9.09 -1.06
N ALA A 158 1.09 8.27 -0.09
CA ALA A 158 0.02 8.58 0.88
C ALA A 158 0.54 8.45 2.34
N HIS A 159 -0.02 7.52 3.15
CA HIS A 159 0.36 7.09 4.52
C HIS A 159 0.53 8.15 5.65
N GLN A 160 0.78 9.41 5.33
CA GLN A 160 0.99 10.55 6.23
C GLN A 160 0.07 11.72 5.87
#